data_AF-A0A6M4P7R6-F1
#
_entry.id   AF-A0A6M4P7R6-F1
#
_cell.length_a   1.000
_cell.length_b   1.000
_cell.length_c   1.000
_cell.angle_alpha   90.00
_cell.angle_beta   90.00
_cell.angle_gamma   90.00
#
_symmetry.space_group_name_H-M   'P 1'
#
loop_
_entity.id
_entity.type
_entity.pdbx_description
1 polymer ?
#
loop_
_entity_poly.entity_id
_entity_poly.type
_entity_poly.pdbx_seq_one_letter_code
_entity_poly.pdbx_strand_id
1 'polypeptide(L)'
;MVAHLDVVEVVGTKPTPWCSQWWLHPEVVARFKALWNASMQAEASVMDGDAGAMSSWWINHWDRHAAVIFDKASGPFRDCDPEQGHFHRRKDNDAAIIPLSMPPKGATL
;
A
#
# COMPACT_ATOMS: atom_id res chain seq x y z
N MET A 1 8.62 9.75 13.92
CA MET A 1 8.27 10.67 12.82
C MET A 1 7.25 9.94 11.95
N VAL A 2 5.95 10.04 12.27
CA VAL A 2 4.87 9.20 11.68
C VAL A 2 3.69 10.04 11.16
N ALA A 3 3.82 11.37 11.13
CA ALA A 3 2.72 12.30 10.85
C ALA A 3 2.17 12.26 9.41
N HIS A 4 2.75 11.45 8.51
CA HIS A 4 2.31 11.39 7.11
C HIS A 4 1.04 10.54 6.91
N LEU A 5 0.61 9.76 7.92
CA LEU A 5 -0.58 8.90 7.84
C LEU A 5 -1.80 9.47 8.59
N ASP A 6 -1.65 10.60 9.31
CA ASP A 6 -2.72 11.18 10.14
C ASP A 6 -3.91 11.75 9.35
N VAL A 7 -3.81 11.84 8.01
CA VAL A 7 -4.84 12.46 7.16
C VAL A 7 -5.86 11.43 6.64
N VAL A 8 -5.58 10.13 6.78
CA VAL A 8 -6.44 9.07 6.22
C VAL A 8 -7.26 8.41 7.32
N GLU A 9 -8.48 8.92 7.54
CA GLU A 9 -9.46 8.22 8.37
C GLU A 9 -10.17 7.14 7.56
N VAL A 10 -9.99 5.88 7.95
CA VAL A 10 -10.79 4.78 7.40
C VAL A 10 -12.04 4.63 8.27
N VAL A 11 -13.16 5.21 7.83
CA VAL A 11 -14.47 5.10 8.49
C VAL A 11 -15.25 3.93 7.90
N GLY A 12 -15.45 2.85 8.67
CA GLY A 12 -16.22 1.68 8.24
C GLY A 12 -16.70 0.82 9.41
N THR A 13 -17.82 0.12 9.23
CA THR A 13 -18.48 -0.69 10.28
C THR A 13 -17.82 -2.05 10.56
N LYS A 14 -16.84 -2.44 9.73
CA LYS A 14 -16.03 -3.66 9.91
C LYS A 14 -14.57 -3.25 9.94
N PRO A 15 -13.72 -3.85 10.81
CA PRO A 15 -12.31 -3.52 10.84
C PRO A 15 -11.69 -3.69 9.46
N THR A 16 -11.05 -2.63 8.99
CA THR A 16 -10.22 -2.64 7.78
C THR A 16 -9.01 -3.51 8.06
N PRO A 17 -8.63 -4.43 7.17
CA PRO A 17 -7.47 -5.29 7.40
C PRO A 17 -6.23 -4.40 7.51
N TRP A 18 -5.59 -4.42 8.67
CA TRP A 18 -4.39 -3.66 8.98
C TRP A 18 -3.37 -4.56 9.65
N CYS A 19 -2.10 -4.31 9.37
CA CYS A 19 -0.99 -4.94 10.07
C CYS A 19 -0.21 -3.87 10.83
N SER A 20 -0.17 -3.96 12.16
CA SER A 20 0.62 -3.04 13.00
C SER A 20 2.11 -3.10 12.65
N GLN A 21 2.58 -4.22 12.10
CA GLN A 21 3.93 -4.44 11.59
C GLN A 21 3.99 -4.35 10.05
N TRP A 22 3.26 -3.41 9.44
CA TRP A 22 3.10 -3.31 7.98
C TRP A 22 4.44 -3.25 7.21
N TRP A 23 5.52 -2.78 7.84
CA TRP A 23 6.86 -2.74 7.25
C TRP A 23 7.43 -4.14 6.93
N LEU A 24 6.85 -5.22 7.46
CA LEU A 24 7.18 -6.60 7.12
C LEU A 24 6.56 -7.07 5.79
N HIS A 25 5.74 -6.25 5.14
CA HIS A 25 5.18 -6.52 3.82
C HIS A 25 5.93 -5.70 2.75
N PRO A 26 6.89 -6.28 1.99
CA PRO A 26 7.68 -5.53 1.01
C PRO A 26 6.83 -4.84 -0.06
N GLU A 27 5.74 -5.48 -0.47
CA GLU A 27 4.78 -4.89 -1.41
C GLU A 27 4.13 -3.62 -0.85
N VAL A 28 3.69 -3.65 0.41
CA VAL A 28 3.06 -2.49 1.06
C VAL A 28 4.06 -1.36 1.23
N VAL A 29 5.29 -1.68 1.65
CA VAL A 29 6.38 -0.69 1.76
C VAL A 29 6.64 -0.03 0.40
N ALA A 30 6.68 -0.80 -0.69
CA ALA A 30 6.88 -0.25 -2.03
C ALA A 30 5.71 0.64 -2.46
N ARG A 31 4.46 0.23 -2.21
CA ARG A 31 3.25 1.01 -2.51
C ARG A 31 3.21 2.32 -1.73
N PHE A 32 3.49 2.31 -0.43
CA PHE A 32 3.52 3.53 0.38
C PHE A 32 4.63 4.50 -0.04
N LYS A 33 5.82 3.99 -0.40
CA LYS A 33 6.89 4.84 -0.97
C LYS A 33 6.47 5.50 -2.28
N ALA A 34 5.80 4.75 -3.16
CA ALA A 34 5.28 5.30 -4.42
C ALA A 34 4.21 6.38 -4.18
N LEU A 35 3.28 6.13 -3.25
CA LEU A 35 2.24 7.10 -2.86
C LEU A 35 2.83 8.39 -2.30
N TRP A 36 3.84 8.28 -1.43
CA TRP A 36 4.56 9.43 -0.86
C TRP A 36 5.25 10.26 -1.94
N ASN A 37 5.99 9.63 -2.86
CA ASN A 37 6.63 10.36 -3.95
C ASN A 37 5.59 11.03 -4.88
N ALA A 38 4.48 10.34 -5.14
CA ALA A 38 3.39 10.90 -5.95
C ALA A 38 2.68 12.07 -5.25
N SER A 39 2.56 12.07 -3.92
CA SER A 39 1.96 13.19 -3.19
C SER A 39 2.87 14.41 -3.25
N MET A 40 4.17 14.24 -3.06
CA MET A 40 5.15 15.32 -3.22
C MET A 40 5.10 15.94 -4.63
N GLN A 41 4.98 15.11 -5.67
CA GLN A 41 4.82 15.60 -7.04
C GLN A 41 3.51 16.39 -7.23
N ALA A 42 2.40 15.90 -6.68
CA ALA A 42 1.12 16.58 -6.76
C ALA A 42 1.13 17.92 -6.02
N GLU A 43 1.74 17.98 -4.83
CA GLU A 43 1.96 19.23 -4.09
C GLU A 43 2.77 20.24 -4.90
N ALA A 44 3.87 19.81 -5.54
CA ALA A 44 4.65 20.67 -6.41
C ALA A 44 3.83 21.19 -7.61
N SER A 45 3.01 20.33 -8.22
CA SER A 45 2.14 20.72 -9.34
C SER A 45 1.06 21.74 -8.92
N VAL A 46 0.54 21.65 -7.68
CA VAL A 46 -0.33 22.69 -7.12
C VAL A 46 0.40 24.02 -7.03
N MET A 47 1.67 24.04 -6.60
CA MET A 47 2.46 25.27 -6.53
C MET A 47 2.73 25.89 -7.91
N ASP A 48 2.77 25.06 -8.95
CA ASP A 48 2.95 25.48 -10.35
C ASP A 48 1.62 25.88 -11.05
N GLY A 49 0.50 25.88 -10.31
CA GLY A 49 -0.79 26.38 -10.78
C GLY A 49 -1.80 25.29 -11.19
N ASP A 50 -1.46 24.00 -11.09
CA ASP A 50 -2.43 22.92 -11.28
C ASP A 50 -3.22 22.67 -9.99
N ALA A 51 -4.29 23.44 -9.80
CA ALA A 51 -5.19 23.31 -8.67
C ALA A 51 -5.88 21.92 -8.56
N GLY A 52 -5.89 21.13 -9.64
CA GLY A 52 -6.50 19.80 -9.68
C GLY A 52 -5.55 18.65 -9.32
N ALA A 53 -4.24 18.91 -9.18
CA ALA A 53 -3.22 17.87 -9.01
C ALA A 53 -3.46 17.01 -7.75
N MET A 54 -3.77 17.63 -6.61
CA MET A 54 -4.03 16.88 -5.37
C MET A 54 -5.31 16.04 -5.43
N SER A 55 -6.38 16.56 -6.05
CA SER A 55 -7.59 15.76 -6.28
C SER A 55 -7.30 14.55 -7.17
N SER A 56 -6.52 14.77 -8.22
CA SER A 56 -6.07 13.70 -9.12
C SER A 56 -5.20 12.68 -8.40
N TRP A 57 -4.35 13.09 -7.45
CA TRP A 57 -3.57 12.18 -6.64
C TRP A 57 -4.43 11.26 -5.78
N TRP A 58 -5.45 11.78 -5.12
CA TRP A 58 -6.38 10.97 -4.33
C TRP A 58 -7.07 9.90 -5.19
N ILE A 59 -7.67 10.30 -6.29
CA ILE A 59 -8.49 9.41 -7.13
C ILE A 59 -7.64 8.39 -7.90
N ASN A 60 -6.50 8.82 -8.45
CA ASN A 60 -5.71 7.99 -9.37
C ASN A 60 -4.59 7.22 -8.68
N HIS A 61 -4.07 7.70 -7.55
CA HIS A 61 -3.01 7.03 -6.81
C HIS A 61 -3.54 6.42 -5.51
N TRP A 62 -3.98 7.25 -4.56
CA TRP A 62 -4.38 6.75 -3.24
C TRP A 62 -5.48 5.70 -3.31
N ASP A 63 -6.63 6.02 -3.91
CA ASP A 63 -7.80 5.13 -3.91
C ASP A 63 -7.50 3.77 -4.55
N ARG A 64 -6.71 3.76 -5.63
CA ARG A 64 -6.31 2.53 -6.33
C ARG A 64 -5.37 1.68 -5.50
N HIS A 65 -4.39 2.29 -4.84
CA HIS A 65 -3.48 1.57 -3.94
C HIS A 65 -4.21 1.08 -2.69
N ALA A 66 -5.07 1.92 -2.10
CA ALA A 66 -5.88 1.60 -0.93
C ALA A 66 -6.80 0.41 -1.21
N ALA A 67 -7.46 0.39 -2.36
CA ALA A 67 -8.32 -0.73 -2.77
C ALA A 67 -7.57 -2.07 -2.78
N VAL A 68 -6.28 -2.09 -3.17
CA VAL A 68 -5.46 -3.32 -3.15
C VAL A 68 -4.95 -3.63 -1.75
N ILE A 69 -4.40 -2.64 -1.04
CA ILE A 69 -3.78 -2.83 0.27
C ILE A 69 -4.80 -3.34 1.29
N PHE A 70 -6.01 -2.80 1.23
CA PHE A 70 -7.08 -3.07 2.18
C PHE A 70 -8.11 -4.10 1.68
N ASP A 71 -7.87 -4.75 0.55
CA ASP A 71 -8.74 -5.82 0.08
C ASP A 71 -8.70 -7.00 1.06
N LYS A 72 -9.88 -7.44 1.51
CA LYS A 72 -10.01 -8.48 2.53
C LYS A 72 -9.76 -9.88 2.00
N ALA A 73 -9.96 -10.11 0.71
CA ALA A 73 -9.88 -11.43 0.10
C ALA A 73 -8.47 -11.74 -0.41
N SER A 74 -7.80 -10.74 -0.97
CA SER A 74 -6.59 -10.87 -1.76
C SER A 74 -5.49 -9.86 -1.39
N GLY A 75 -5.81 -8.86 -0.57
CA GLY A 75 -4.85 -7.82 -0.19
C GLY A 75 -3.72 -8.34 0.71
N PRO A 76 -2.60 -7.62 0.78
CA PRO A 76 -1.41 -8.03 1.53
C PRO A 76 -1.66 -8.18 3.05
N PHE A 77 -2.67 -7.49 3.59
CA PHE A 77 -3.06 -7.59 5.00
C PHE A 77 -4.16 -8.61 5.29
N ARG A 78 -4.62 -9.38 4.30
CA ARG A 78 -5.78 -10.30 4.44
C ARG A 78 -5.65 -11.30 5.60
N ASP A 79 -4.42 -11.72 5.94
CA ASP A 79 -4.12 -12.68 7.02
C ASP A 79 -3.51 -12.04 8.28
N CYS A 80 -3.38 -10.71 8.31
CA CYS A 80 -2.85 -10.00 9.47
C CYS A 80 -3.97 -9.71 10.47
N ASP A 81 -3.62 -9.65 11.75
CA ASP A 81 -4.55 -9.23 12.80
C ASP A 81 -4.11 -7.85 13.33
N PRO A 82 -5.02 -6.87 13.46
CA PRO A 82 -4.66 -5.54 13.96
C PRO A 82 -4.04 -5.54 15.36
N GLU A 83 -4.45 -6.47 16.23
CA GLU A 83 -3.98 -6.60 17.61
C GLU A 83 -2.87 -7.65 17.73
N GLN A 84 -3.00 -8.77 17.01
CA GLN A 84 -2.13 -9.94 17.15
C GLN A 84 -0.97 -9.99 16.14
N GLY A 85 -0.97 -9.12 15.13
CA GLY A 85 0.19 -8.84 14.29
C GLY A 85 0.26 -9.56 12.94
N HIS A 86 1.46 -9.57 12.38
CA HIS A 86 1.76 -10.03 11.02
C HIS A 86 1.49 -11.54 10.83
N PHE A 87 0.70 -11.89 9.80
CA PHE A 87 0.30 -13.26 9.47
C PHE A 87 -0.30 -14.09 10.62
N HIS A 88 -0.83 -13.43 11.67
CA HIS A 88 -1.40 -14.14 12.82
C HIS A 88 -2.53 -15.11 12.43
N ARG A 89 -3.34 -14.77 11.42
CA ARG A 89 -4.48 -15.61 11.01
C ARG A 89 -4.08 -16.76 10.08
N ARG A 90 -2.81 -16.84 9.71
CA ARG A 90 -2.29 -17.86 8.80
C ARG A 90 -1.77 -19.07 9.59
N LYS A 91 -2.16 -20.29 9.17
CA LYS A 91 -1.71 -21.54 9.80
C LYS A 91 -0.39 -22.06 9.23
N ASP A 92 -0.01 -21.60 8.05
CA ASP A 92 1.23 -21.90 7.34
C ASP A 92 2.13 -20.65 7.32
N ASN A 93 3.23 -20.63 8.09
CA ASN A 93 4.08 -19.44 8.25
C ASN A 93 4.88 -19.03 6.99
N ASP A 94 4.89 -19.84 5.94
CA ASP A 94 5.72 -19.58 4.76
C ASP A 94 5.03 -18.63 3.81
N ALA A 95 5.22 -17.31 3.97
CA ALA A 95 4.85 -16.34 2.94
C ALA A 95 5.44 -16.82 1.62
N ALA A 96 4.58 -17.11 0.63
CA ALA A 96 5.05 -17.44 -0.70
C ALA A 96 5.66 -16.16 -1.31
N ILE A 97 6.92 -15.90 -0.97
CA ILE A 97 7.73 -14.89 -1.63
C ILE A 97 7.85 -15.41 -3.07
N ILE A 98 7.12 -14.79 -4.00
CA ILE A 98 7.37 -15.01 -5.42
C ILE A 98 8.80 -14.53 -5.64
N PRO A 99 9.75 -15.42 -5.97
CA PRO A 99 11.11 -15.00 -6.19
C PRO A 99 11.09 -14.02 -7.36
N LEU A 100 11.70 -12.85 -7.18
CA LEU A 100 12.09 -11.99 -8.30
C LEU A 100 13.22 -12.69 -9.06
N SER A 101 12.91 -13.79 -9.75
CA SER A 101 13.83 -14.39 -10.70
C SER A 101 13.84 -13.47 -11.92
N MET A 102 15.02 -12.92 -12.22
CA MET A 102 15.22 -12.26 -13.50
C MET A 102 14.95 -13.27 -14.62
N PRO A 103 14.28 -12.87 -15.71
CA PRO A 103 14.14 -13.75 -16.86
C PRO A 103 15.53 -14.22 -17.32
N PRO A 104 15.67 -15.46 -17.82
CA PRO A 104 16.95 -15.96 -18.31
C PRO A 104 17.54 -15.00 -19.34
N LYS A 105 18.87 -14.82 -19.32
CA LYS A 105 19.56 -14.02 -20.33
C LYS A 105 19.22 -14.57 -21.72
N GLY A 106 18.64 -13.73 -22.59
CA GLY A 106 18.23 -14.11 -23.94
C GLY A 106 16.75 -14.43 -24.12
N ALA A 107 15.91 -14.28 -23.09
CA ALA A 107 14.46 -14.27 -23.26
C ALA A 107 14.09 -13.11 -24.21
N THR A 108 13.71 -13.45 -25.43
CA THR A 108 13.22 -12.49 -26.42
C THR A 108 11.73 -12.29 -26.16
N LEU A 109 11.27 -11.04 -26.07
CA LEU A 109 9.86 -10.69 -25.96
C LEU A 109 9.11 -11.02 -27.25
#